data_AF-A0A8M8VFD6-F1
#
_entry.id   AF-A0A8M8VFD6-F1
#
_cell.length_a   1.000
_cell.length_b   1.000
_cell.length_c   1.000
_cell.angle_alpha   90.00
_cell.angle_beta   90.00
_cell.angle_gamma   90.00
#
_symmetry.space_group_name_H-M   'P 1'
#
loop_
_entity.id
_entity.type
_entity.pdbx_description
1 polymer ?
#
loop_
_entity_poly.entity_id
_entity_poly.type
_entity_poly.pdbx_seq_one_letter_code
_entity_poly.pdbx_strand_id
1 'polypeptide(L)'
;MEFSSYFMILLWIFSELTTTRNAHATSVFQQTTLDVTKFGAVGDGKTDDSRAFQSAWEAACKKGTNNGKVTVPSGKTFLVYPIEFEGPCRLSSITFEILGVIVAPPKSAWMKKSADAWLSFHGVDRLIVAGNGQGVIDGRGASWWNLHVS
;
A
#
# COMPACT_ATOMS: atom_id res chain seq x y z
N MET A 1 8.80 73.99 12.68
CA MET A 1 8.48 72.75 13.42
C MET A 1 8.13 71.69 12.38
N GLU A 2 9.14 71.04 11.80
CA GLU A 2 8.94 69.93 10.87
C GLU A 2 9.14 68.61 11.63
N PHE A 3 8.06 67.89 11.89
CA PHE A 3 8.09 66.54 12.48
C PHE A 3 7.10 65.59 11.78
N SER A 4 6.89 65.75 10.47
CA SER A 4 5.90 64.93 9.74
C SER A 4 6.49 63.93 8.74
N SER A 5 7.78 64.01 8.40
CA SER A 5 8.35 63.17 7.33
C SER A 5 9.01 61.88 7.82
N TYR A 6 9.59 61.87 9.03
CA TYR A 6 10.29 60.68 9.55
C TYR A 6 9.34 59.58 10.04
N PHE A 7 8.15 59.94 10.53
CA PHE A 7 7.18 58.99 11.09
C PHE A 7 6.53 58.11 10.01
N MET A 8 6.36 58.62 8.78
CA MET A 8 5.80 57.87 7.66
C MET A 8 6.81 56.89 7.04
N ILE A 9 8.11 57.23 7.06
CA ILE A 9 9.17 56.38 6.50
C ILE A 9 9.46 55.17 7.40
N LEU A 10 9.37 55.32 8.72
CA LEU A 10 9.59 54.21 9.65
C LEU A 10 8.50 53.13 9.56
N LEU A 11 7.26 53.48 9.21
CA LEU A 11 6.18 52.50 9.06
C LEU A 11 6.28 51.67 7.77
N TRP A 12 6.91 52.18 6.72
CA TRP A 12 7.14 51.44 5.46
C TRP A 12 8.25 50.38 5.59
N ILE A 13 9.29 50.64 6.38
CA ILE A 13 10.39 49.68 6.58
C ILE A 13 9.93 48.48 7.43
N PHE A 14 8.96 48.67 8.33
CA PHE A 14 8.44 47.59 9.17
C PHE A 14 7.52 46.60 8.43
N SER A 15 6.90 46.97 7.30
CA SER A 15 6.05 46.03 6.54
C SER A 15 6.84 45.12 5.59
N GLU A 16 8.09 45.45 5.26
CA GLU A 16 8.89 44.69 4.27
C GLU A 16 9.87 43.68 4.87
N LEU A 17 10.02 43.60 6.21
CA LEU A 17 11.05 42.74 6.83
C LEU A 17 10.57 41.43 7.47
N THR A 18 9.29 41.06 7.39
CA THR A 18 8.84 39.76 7.91
C THR A 18 8.16 38.91 6.84
N THR A 19 8.99 38.11 6.18
CA THR A 19 8.82 36.65 5.97
C THR A 19 9.25 36.29 4.55
N THR A 20 10.56 36.20 4.31
CA THR A 20 11.05 35.28 3.30
C THR A 20 10.68 33.87 3.75
N ARG A 21 9.56 33.35 3.24
CA ARG A 21 9.27 31.93 3.35
C ARG A 21 10.33 31.21 2.51
N ASN A 22 11.41 30.79 3.15
CA ASN A 22 12.22 29.70 2.65
C ASN A 22 11.32 28.46 2.63
N ALA A 23 10.60 28.27 1.53
CA ALA A 23 10.04 26.97 1.18
C ALA A 23 11.23 26.09 0.80
N HIS A 24 11.91 25.56 1.82
CA HIS A 24 12.70 24.36 1.62
C HIS A 24 11.70 23.28 1.22
N ALA A 25 11.51 23.12 -0.09
CA ALA A 25 10.75 22.02 -0.65
C ALA A 25 11.56 20.76 -0.37
N THR A 26 11.43 20.23 0.84
CA THR A 26 11.72 18.82 1.09
C THR A 26 10.81 18.07 0.14
N SER A 27 11.39 17.45 -0.89
CA SER A 27 10.71 16.43 -1.68
C SER A 27 10.25 15.38 -0.69
N VAL A 28 9.00 15.51 -0.22
CA VAL A 28 8.33 14.44 0.49
C VAL A 28 8.19 13.36 -0.58
N PHE A 29 9.03 12.32 -0.50
CA PHE A 29 8.80 11.10 -1.27
C PHE A 29 7.37 10.69 -0.98
N GLN A 30 6.47 11.00 -1.92
CA GLN A 30 5.04 10.82 -1.71
C GLN A 30 4.75 9.34 -1.90
N GLN A 31 4.94 8.55 -0.84
CA GLN A 31 4.65 7.13 -0.84
C GLN A 31 3.14 6.97 -1.01
N THR A 32 2.71 6.41 -2.15
CA THR A 32 1.29 6.16 -2.37
C THR A 32 0.92 4.92 -1.58
N THR A 33 0.21 5.10 -0.47
CA THR A 33 -0.33 3.99 0.33
C THR A 33 -1.76 3.70 -0.10
N LEU A 34 -2.02 2.47 -0.54
CA LEU A 34 -3.31 1.98 -1.00
C LEU A 34 -3.78 0.85 -0.10
N ASP A 35 -4.77 1.14 0.74
CA ASP A 35 -5.44 0.17 1.60
C ASP A 35 -6.45 -0.64 0.78
N VAL A 36 -6.37 -1.97 0.82
CA VAL A 36 -7.25 -2.89 0.06
C VAL A 36 -8.74 -2.67 0.33
N THR A 37 -9.11 -2.17 1.51
CA THR A 37 -10.51 -1.86 1.85
C THR A 37 -11.06 -0.67 1.07
N LYS A 38 -10.20 0.24 0.59
CA LYS A 38 -10.59 1.34 -0.31
C LYS A 38 -10.93 0.85 -1.72
N PHE A 39 -10.59 -0.41 -2.03
CA PHE A 39 -10.90 -1.09 -3.29
C PHE A 39 -12.01 -2.14 -3.12
N GLY A 40 -12.71 -2.13 -1.99
CA GLY A 40 -13.90 -2.97 -1.75
C GLY A 40 -13.62 -4.26 -0.98
N ALA A 41 -12.41 -4.47 -0.44
CA ALA A 41 -12.14 -5.62 0.40
C ALA A 41 -12.96 -5.54 1.70
N VAL A 42 -13.68 -6.61 2.03
CA VAL A 42 -14.55 -6.68 3.20
C VAL A 42 -13.75 -7.05 4.44
N GLY A 43 -12.90 -8.08 4.36
CA GLY A 43 -12.06 -8.52 5.47
C GLY A 43 -12.82 -9.28 6.57
N ASP A 44 -13.85 -10.05 6.20
CA ASP A 44 -14.66 -10.89 7.10
C ASP A 44 -14.27 -12.38 7.12
N GLY A 45 -13.23 -12.76 6.37
CA GLY A 45 -12.71 -14.12 6.21
C GLY A 45 -13.60 -15.05 5.37
N LYS A 46 -14.63 -14.51 4.70
CA LYS A 46 -15.65 -15.26 3.96
C LYS A 46 -15.87 -14.74 2.55
N THR A 47 -15.90 -13.42 2.37
CA THR A 47 -16.06 -12.77 1.09
C THR A 47 -14.76 -12.90 0.28
N ASP A 48 -14.86 -13.23 -1.01
CA ASP A 48 -13.70 -13.27 -1.90
C ASP A 48 -13.19 -11.85 -2.17
N ASP A 49 -12.09 -11.49 -1.51
CA ASP A 49 -11.47 -10.17 -1.56
C ASP A 49 -10.42 -10.05 -2.69
N SER A 50 -10.23 -11.10 -3.50
CA SER A 50 -9.15 -11.15 -4.52
C SER A 50 -9.19 -9.99 -5.51
N ARG A 51 -10.39 -9.61 -5.96
CA ARG A 51 -10.55 -8.49 -6.91
C ARG A 51 -10.16 -7.14 -6.30
N ALA A 52 -10.42 -6.94 -5.02
CA ALA A 52 -10.03 -5.73 -4.31
C ALA A 52 -8.50 -5.67 -4.15
N PHE A 53 -7.86 -6.81 -3.84
CA PHE A 53 -6.40 -6.94 -3.80
C PHE A 53 -5.77 -6.64 -5.17
N GLN A 54 -6.30 -7.23 -6.25
CA GLN A 54 -5.84 -6.96 -7.62
C GLN A 54 -5.93 -5.46 -7.95
N SER A 55 -7.07 -4.84 -7.65
CA SER A 55 -7.32 -3.44 -7.97
C SER A 55 -6.41 -2.50 -7.19
N ALA A 56 -6.17 -2.79 -5.90
CA ALA A 56 -5.22 -2.03 -5.07
C ALA A 56 -3.79 -2.17 -5.59
N TRP A 57 -3.38 -3.38 -5.97
CA TRP A 57 -2.07 -3.65 -6.56
C TRP A 57 -1.86 -2.90 -7.88
N GLU A 58 -2.78 -3.03 -8.83
CA GLU A 58 -2.70 -2.34 -10.11
C GLU A 58 -2.63 -0.82 -9.95
N ALA A 59 -3.45 -0.28 -9.04
CA ALA A 59 -3.46 1.15 -8.76
C ALA A 59 -2.13 1.61 -8.15
N ALA A 60 -1.48 0.81 -7.30
CA ALA A 60 -0.16 1.13 -6.76
C ALA A 60 0.90 1.02 -7.86
N CYS A 61 0.93 -0.09 -8.57
CA CYS A 61 1.92 -0.44 -9.57
C CYS A 61 1.94 0.52 -10.78
N LYS A 62 0.77 1.07 -11.16
CA LYS A 62 0.62 2.05 -12.24
C LYS A 62 0.89 3.51 -11.81
N LYS A 63 0.87 3.82 -10.51
CA LYS A 63 0.98 5.20 -10.01
C LYS A 63 2.43 5.69 -9.91
N GLY A 64 2.89 6.45 -10.91
CA GLY A 64 3.99 7.42 -10.78
C GLY A 64 5.40 6.87 -10.45
N THR A 65 6.35 7.78 -10.21
CA THR A 65 7.81 7.55 -10.24
C THR A 65 8.46 7.21 -8.88
N ASN A 66 7.68 7.20 -7.80
CA ASN A 66 8.20 7.07 -6.42
C ASN A 66 8.01 5.64 -5.87
N ASN A 67 7.89 5.48 -4.55
CA ASN A 67 7.62 4.20 -3.90
C ASN A 67 6.10 3.99 -3.75
N GLY A 68 5.62 2.80 -4.09
CA GLY A 68 4.23 2.37 -3.88
C GLY A 68 4.10 1.51 -2.63
N LYS A 69 2.93 1.53 -1.99
CA LYS A 69 2.59 0.62 -0.92
C LYS A 69 1.15 0.15 -1.02
N VAL A 70 0.93 -1.16 -0.95
CA VAL A 70 -0.37 -1.79 -0.75
C VAL A 70 -0.43 -2.26 0.68
N THR A 71 -1.48 -1.88 1.42
CA THR A 71 -1.63 -2.22 2.84
C THR A 71 -2.84 -3.13 3.06
N VAL A 72 -2.61 -4.24 3.74
CA VAL A 72 -3.64 -5.14 4.28
C VAL A 72 -3.84 -4.77 5.75
N PRO A 73 -4.92 -4.05 6.11
CA PRO A 73 -5.05 -3.44 7.43
C PRO A 73 -5.27 -4.48 8.54
N SER A 74 -4.87 -4.13 9.76
CA SER A 74 -5.03 -4.95 10.95
C SER A 74 -6.51 -5.10 11.37
N GLY A 75 -6.78 -6.12 12.21
CA GLY A 75 -8.12 -6.38 12.75
C GLY A 75 -9.12 -6.99 11.76
N LYS A 76 -8.65 -7.40 10.58
CA LYS A 76 -9.46 -8.01 9.51
C LYS A 76 -8.82 -9.29 8.98
N THR A 77 -9.66 -10.15 8.43
CA THR A 77 -9.24 -11.40 7.78
C THR A 77 -9.73 -11.39 6.34
N PHE A 78 -8.84 -11.46 5.37
CA PHE A 78 -9.15 -11.36 3.95
C PHE A 78 -9.05 -12.75 3.31
N LEU A 79 -10.17 -13.27 2.81
CA LEU A 79 -10.17 -14.49 2.02
C LEU A 79 -9.75 -14.14 0.60
N VAL A 80 -8.58 -14.63 0.19
CA VAL A 80 -7.99 -14.33 -1.11
C VAL A 80 -7.77 -15.65 -1.85
N TYR A 81 -8.38 -15.80 -3.01
CA TYR A 81 -8.17 -16.93 -3.93
C TYR A 81 -6.83 -16.79 -4.67
N PRO A 82 -6.39 -17.83 -5.40
CA PRO A 82 -5.21 -17.72 -6.26
C PRO A 82 -5.22 -16.44 -7.11
N ILE A 83 -4.16 -15.67 -6.98
CA ILE A 83 -4.01 -14.35 -7.59
C ILE A 83 -2.54 -14.11 -7.97
N GLU A 84 -2.37 -13.48 -9.12
CA GLU A 84 -1.08 -13.03 -9.63
C GLU A 84 -1.03 -11.50 -9.68
N PHE A 85 -0.08 -10.95 -8.93
CA PHE A 85 0.23 -9.53 -8.92
C PHE A 85 1.26 -9.22 -10.00
N GLU A 86 0.78 -8.68 -11.12
CA GLU A 86 1.61 -8.41 -12.30
C GLU A 86 2.39 -7.08 -12.20
N GLY A 87 3.62 -7.11 -12.69
CA GLY A 87 4.39 -5.94 -13.12
C GLY A 87 4.50 -5.85 -14.65
N PRO A 88 5.42 -5.04 -15.20
CA PRO A 88 6.37 -4.18 -14.49
C PRO A 88 5.69 -2.96 -13.85
N CYS A 89 6.10 -2.61 -12.64
CA CYS A 89 5.65 -1.38 -11.98
C CYS A 89 6.53 -0.20 -12.38
N ARG A 90 5.94 0.99 -12.54
CA ARG A 90 6.67 2.22 -12.94
C ARG A 90 7.39 2.91 -11.77
N LEU A 91 7.54 2.18 -10.65
CA LEU A 91 7.97 2.68 -9.34
C LEU A 91 9.45 2.38 -9.06
N SER A 92 10.01 3.13 -8.11
CA SER A 92 11.34 2.82 -7.54
C SER A 92 11.33 1.60 -6.62
N SER A 93 10.21 1.33 -5.95
CA SER A 93 9.94 0.09 -5.21
C SER A 93 8.45 -0.03 -4.93
N ILE A 94 7.97 -1.24 -4.65
CA ILE A 94 6.60 -1.47 -4.20
C ILE A 94 6.61 -2.31 -2.94
N THR A 95 5.90 -1.85 -1.91
CA THR A 95 5.75 -2.57 -0.63
C THR A 95 4.37 -3.22 -0.56
N PHE A 96 4.32 -4.51 -0.28
CA PHE A 96 3.12 -5.23 0.11
C PHE A 96 3.14 -5.43 1.63
N GLU A 97 2.41 -4.58 2.35
CA GLU A 97 2.43 -4.49 3.81
C GLU A 97 1.24 -5.25 4.41
N ILE A 98 1.55 -6.25 5.23
CA ILE A 98 0.57 -7.16 5.83
C ILE A 98 0.48 -6.86 7.32
N LEU A 99 -0.61 -6.22 7.74
CA LEU A 99 -0.92 -5.91 9.14
C LEU A 99 -2.11 -6.74 9.66
N GLY A 100 -2.96 -7.24 8.77
CA GLY A 100 -4.07 -8.16 9.06
C GLY A 100 -3.76 -9.61 8.69
N VAL A 101 -4.82 -10.40 8.52
CA VAL A 101 -4.73 -11.81 8.12
C VAL A 101 -5.13 -11.97 6.67
N ILE A 102 -4.31 -12.63 5.86
CA ILE A 102 -4.67 -13.13 4.54
C ILE A 102 -4.85 -14.64 4.68
N VAL A 103 -6.00 -15.18 4.27
CA VAL A 103 -6.31 -16.61 4.39
C VAL A 103 -6.66 -17.22 3.04
N ALA A 104 -6.11 -18.40 2.77
CA ALA A 104 -6.34 -19.13 1.52
C ALA A 104 -7.76 -19.71 1.48
N PRO A 105 -8.33 -19.93 0.28
CA PRO A 105 -9.54 -20.73 0.16
C PRO A 105 -9.29 -22.17 0.59
N PRO A 106 -10.35 -22.90 0.97
CA PRO A 106 -10.23 -24.35 1.16
C PRO A 106 -9.77 -25.01 -0.16
N LYS A 107 -9.01 -26.11 -0.05
CA LYS A 107 -8.47 -26.86 -1.21
C LYS A 107 -9.50 -27.14 -2.30
N SER A 108 -10.73 -27.50 -1.92
CA SER A 108 -11.82 -27.79 -2.86
C SER A 108 -12.25 -26.56 -3.69
N ALA A 109 -12.15 -25.36 -3.14
CA ALA A 109 -12.45 -24.12 -3.85
C ALA A 109 -11.26 -23.65 -4.69
N TRP A 110 -10.03 -23.88 -4.22
CA TRP A 110 -8.82 -23.66 -5.00
C TRP A 110 -8.76 -24.52 -6.27
N MET A 111 -8.95 -25.83 -6.15
CA MET A 111 -8.75 -26.78 -7.26
C MET A 111 -9.66 -26.50 -8.47
N LYS A 112 -10.73 -25.71 -8.30
CA LYS A 112 -11.60 -25.24 -9.39
C LYS A 112 -10.96 -24.16 -10.28
N LYS A 113 -9.83 -23.59 -9.86
CA LYS A 113 -9.15 -22.46 -10.51
C LYS A 113 -7.92 -22.84 -11.31
N SER A 114 -7.48 -24.11 -11.26
CA SER A 114 -6.28 -24.61 -11.97
C SER A 114 -5.05 -23.70 -11.80
N ALA A 115 -4.76 -23.29 -10.56
CA ALA A 115 -3.65 -22.40 -10.24
C ALA A 115 -2.53 -23.14 -9.50
N ASP A 116 -1.28 -22.85 -9.88
CA ASP A 116 -0.07 -23.48 -9.33
C ASP A 116 0.53 -22.71 -8.14
N ALA A 117 0.07 -21.47 -7.91
CA ALA A 117 0.52 -20.59 -6.83
C ALA A 117 -0.66 -19.84 -6.20
N TRP A 118 -0.49 -19.41 -4.94
CA TRP A 118 -1.53 -18.70 -4.20
C TRP A 118 -1.46 -17.19 -4.40
N LEU A 119 -0.34 -16.63 -3.96
CA LEU A 119 -0.02 -15.21 -4.02
C LEU A 119 1.28 -15.14 -4.81
N SER A 120 1.19 -14.99 -6.13
CA SER A 120 2.36 -14.81 -6.98
C SER A 120 2.57 -13.34 -7.29
N PHE A 121 3.84 -12.95 -7.44
CA PHE A 121 4.25 -11.64 -7.94
C PHE A 121 5.08 -11.89 -9.19
N HIS A 122 4.59 -11.46 -10.34
CA HIS A 122 5.21 -11.75 -11.64
C HIS A 122 5.75 -10.50 -12.31
N GLY A 123 7.02 -10.52 -12.73
CA GLY A 123 7.64 -9.39 -13.43
C GLY A 123 7.74 -8.12 -12.58
N VAL A 124 7.87 -8.25 -11.26
CA VAL A 124 7.93 -7.13 -10.31
C VAL A 124 9.36 -6.88 -9.83
N ASP A 125 9.91 -5.71 -10.14
CA ASP A 125 11.21 -5.29 -9.62
C ASP A 125 11.09 -4.62 -8.26
N ARG A 126 12.06 -4.89 -7.37
CA ARG A 126 12.20 -4.24 -6.04
C ARG A 126 10.91 -4.32 -5.20
N LEU A 127 10.31 -5.51 -5.18
CA LEU A 127 9.24 -5.89 -4.28
C LEU A 127 9.76 -6.00 -2.84
N ILE A 128 9.03 -5.39 -1.90
CA ILE A 128 9.23 -5.55 -0.46
C ILE A 128 7.95 -6.15 0.11
N VAL A 129 8.03 -7.31 0.76
CA VAL A 129 6.93 -7.84 1.58
C VAL A 129 7.26 -7.55 3.03
N ALA A 130 6.38 -6.80 3.70
CA ALA A 130 6.62 -6.29 5.05
C ALA A 130 5.42 -6.51 5.97
N GLY A 131 5.65 -6.39 7.27
CA GLY A 131 4.62 -6.40 8.29
C GLY A 131 5.16 -5.83 9.59
N ASN A 132 4.28 -5.63 10.56
CA ASN A 132 4.63 -5.12 11.89
C ASN A 132 4.84 -6.23 12.94
N GLY A 133 5.00 -7.49 12.50
CA GLY A 133 5.07 -8.67 13.36
C GLY A 133 3.72 -9.25 13.79
N GLN A 134 2.59 -8.62 13.43
CA GLN A 134 1.24 -9.10 13.75
C GLN A 134 0.49 -9.64 12.52
N GLY A 135 0.91 -9.26 11.31
CA GLY A 135 0.30 -9.75 10.07
C GLY A 135 0.49 -11.25 9.87
N VAL A 136 -0.49 -11.90 9.25
CA VAL A 136 -0.51 -13.36 9.04
C VAL A 136 -0.84 -13.70 7.60
N ILE A 137 -0.12 -14.67 7.06
CA ILE A 137 -0.47 -15.37 5.81
C ILE A 137 -0.82 -16.82 6.19
N ASP A 138 -2.10 -17.16 6.20
CA ASP A 138 -2.61 -18.50 6.48
C ASP A 138 -2.92 -19.24 5.17
N GLY A 139 -1.98 -20.09 4.73
CA GLY A 139 -2.12 -20.88 3.52
C GLY A 139 -3.05 -22.09 3.61
N ARG A 140 -3.63 -22.40 4.79
CA ARG A 140 -4.45 -23.60 5.03
C ARG A 140 -3.79 -24.90 4.53
N GLY A 141 -2.48 -25.00 4.72
CA GLY A 141 -1.60 -26.04 4.17
C GLY A 141 -1.94 -27.48 4.60
N ALA A 142 -2.53 -27.68 5.79
CA ALA A 142 -2.82 -29.02 6.32
C ALA A 142 -3.62 -29.91 5.35
N SER A 143 -4.57 -29.33 4.60
CA SER A 143 -5.39 -30.04 3.61
C SER A 143 -4.62 -30.48 2.34
N TRP A 144 -3.45 -29.88 2.10
CA TRP A 144 -2.57 -30.19 0.99
C TRP A 144 -1.56 -31.27 1.32
N TRP A 145 -1.17 -31.38 2.59
CA TRP A 145 -0.06 -32.25 3.00
C TRP A 145 -0.41 -33.71 3.15
N ASN A 146 -1.70 -34.12 3.15
CA ASN A 146 -2.18 -35.50 3.37
C ASN A 146 -1.07 -36.52 3.13
N LEU A 147 -0.32 -36.81 4.19
CA LEU A 147 0.86 -37.63 4.13
C LEU A 147 0.33 -39.04 3.90
N HIS A 148 0.63 -39.63 2.74
CA HIS A 148 0.62 -41.08 2.66
C HIS A 148 1.66 -41.56 3.66
N VAL A 149 1.21 -41.92 4.86
CA VAL A 149 2.03 -42.73 5.77
C VAL A 149 1.96 -44.14 5.17
N SER A 150 2.90 -44.42 4.29
CA SER A 150 3.19 -45.77 3.77
C SER A 150 3.76 -46.65 4.87
#